data_AF-A0A679HK32-F1
#
_entry.id   AF-A0A679HK32-F1
#
_cell.length_a   1.000
_cell.length_b   1.000
_cell.length_c   1.000
_cell.angle_alpha   90.00
_cell.angle_beta   90.00
_cell.angle_gamma   90.00
#
_symmetry.space_group_name_H-M   'P 1'
#
loop_
_entity.id
_entity.type
_entity.pdbx_description
1 polymer ?
#
loop_
_entity_poly.entity_id
_entity_poly.type
_entity_poly.pdbx_seq_one_letter_code
_entity_poly.pdbx_strand_id
1 'polypeptide(L)'
;MNLGIIKTYRAQMEDRIQFECAELVKSLEAVQAVRTRLEADEERQAQDFLARARQGMTHAEACDHVASMDALASAICRTREREALIHEALRQKRGELLDASRERKKVELLEEREAVELARQADRRAQQAMDEVAGRQHHQRKDVA
;
A
#
# COMPACT_ATOMS: atom_id res chain seq x y z
N MET A 1 6.04 -6.81 -27.67
CA MET A 1 5.99 -6.79 -26.19
C MET A 1 4.53 -7.00 -25.80
N ASN A 2 4.19 -7.99 -24.97
CA ASN A 2 2.80 -8.33 -24.67
C ASN A 2 2.27 -7.46 -23.51
N LEU A 3 1.35 -6.53 -23.80
CA LEU A 3 0.80 -5.60 -22.81
C LEU A 3 0.07 -6.31 -21.66
N GLY A 4 -0.58 -7.45 -21.94
CA GLY A 4 -1.26 -8.25 -20.91
C GLY A 4 -0.30 -8.83 -19.86
N ILE A 5 0.92 -9.23 -20.28
CA ILE A 5 1.97 -9.69 -19.34
C ILE A 5 2.41 -8.52 -18.45
N ILE A 6 2.59 -7.33 -19.04
CA ILE A 6 3.00 -6.13 -18.29
C ILE A 6 1.90 -5.71 -17.31
N LYS A 7 0.64 -5.72 -17.72
CA LYS A 7 -0.49 -5.40 -16.84
C LYS A 7 -0.56 -6.33 -15.64
N THR A 8 -0.45 -7.64 -15.88
CA THR A 8 -0.44 -8.65 -14.81
C THR A 8 0.70 -8.40 -13.84
N TYR A 9 1.90 -8.14 -14.36
CA TYR A 9 3.07 -7.82 -13.55
C TYR A 9 2.88 -6.53 -12.73
N ARG A 10 2.31 -5.48 -13.32
CA ARG A 10 2.02 -4.22 -12.61
C ARG A 10 0.98 -4.40 -11.51
N ALA A 11 -0.07 -5.18 -11.76
CA ALA A 11 -1.06 -5.52 -10.75
C ALA A 11 -0.42 -6.28 -9.57
N GLN A 12 0.40 -7.30 -9.84
CA GLN A 12 1.13 -8.05 -8.80
C GLN A 12 2.04 -7.16 -7.95
N MET A 13 2.71 -6.18 -8.57
CA MET A 13 3.54 -5.23 -7.84
C MET A 13 2.72 -4.32 -6.93
N GLU A 14 1.58 -3.84 -7.40
CA GLU A 14 0.66 -3.05 -6.58
C GLU A 14 0.12 -3.86 -5.40
N ASP A 15 -0.36 -5.08 -5.65
CA ASP A 15 -0.88 -6.00 -4.63
C ASP A 15 0.18 -6.29 -3.55
N ARG A 16 1.44 -6.50 -3.97
CA ARG A 16 2.56 -6.69 -3.06
C ARG A 16 2.78 -5.46 -2.17
N ILE A 17 2.79 -4.26 -2.74
CA ILE A 17 3.00 -3.03 -1.97
C ILE A 17 1.82 -2.80 -1.01
N GLN A 18 0.58 -3.09 -1.43
CA GLN A 18 -0.59 -3.03 -0.56
C GLN A 18 -0.46 -3.99 0.64
N PHE A 19 0.01 -5.21 0.40
CA PHE A 19 0.29 -6.17 1.46
C PHE A 19 1.37 -5.65 2.43
N GLU A 20 2.49 -5.13 1.92
CA GLU A 20 3.55 -4.54 2.74
C GLU A 20 3.03 -3.35 3.57
N CYS A 21 2.14 -2.51 3.02
CA CYS A 21 1.47 -1.44 3.76
C CYS A 21 0.60 -1.98 4.89
N ALA A 22 -0.17 -3.05 4.64
CA ALA A 22 -1.04 -3.66 5.65
C ALA A 22 -0.23 -4.25 6.81
N GLU A 23 0.90 -4.89 6.53
CA GLU A 23 1.81 -5.39 7.57
C GLU A 23 2.42 -4.26 8.41
N LEU A 24 2.76 -3.13 7.79
CA LEU A 24 3.21 -1.94 8.53
C LEU A 24 2.10 -1.37 9.43
N VAL A 25 0.85 -1.34 8.97
CA VAL A 25 -0.30 -0.91 9.80
C VAL A 25 -0.48 -1.83 11.00
N LYS A 26 -0.45 -3.15 10.80
CA LYS A 26 -0.52 -4.11 11.92
C LYS A 26 0.64 -3.92 12.91
N SER A 27 1.86 -3.71 12.39
CA SER A 27 3.01 -3.43 13.25
C SER A 27 2.85 -2.12 14.03
N LEU A 28 2.23 -1.10 13.43
CA LEU A 28 1.95 0.17 14.10
C LEU A 28 0.94 -0.04 15.25
N GLU A 29 -0.16 -0.73 14.99
CA GLU A 29 -1.18 -1.06 15.99
C GLU A 29 -0.58 -1.84 17.17
N ALA A 30 0.28 -2.82 16.88
CA ALA A 30 0.97 -3.59 17.91
C ALA A 30 1.89 -2.71 18.78
N VAL A 31 2.67 -1.81 18.17
CA VAL A 31 3.54 -0.88 18.91
C VAL A 31 2.72 0.10 19.74
N GLN A 32 1.61 0.63 19.21
CA GLN A 32 0.71 1.53 19.93
C GLN A 32 0.07 0.83 21.13
N ALA A 33 -0.36 -0.43 20.99
CA ALA A 33 -0.89 -1.20 22.10
C ALA A 33 0.15 -1.41 23.22
N VAL A 34 1.41 -1.68 22.86
CA VAL A 34 2.51 -1.78 23.83
C VAL A 34 2.75 -0.42 24.50
N ARG A 35 2.78 0.68 23.75
CA ARG A 35 2.97 2.03 24.30
C ARG A 35 1.88 2.39 25.30
N THR A 36 0.61 2.19 24.95
CA THR A 36 -0.52 2.46 25.84
C THR A 36 -0.44 1.63 27.13
N ARG A 37 0.00 0.38 27.05
CA ARG A 37 0.24 -0.45 28.24
C ARG A 37 1.35 0.12 29.11
N LEU A 38 2.48 0.51 28.52
CA LEU A 38 3.61 1.08 29.27
C LEU A 38 3.25 2.41 29.93
N GLU A 39 2.50 3.28 29.24
CA GLU A 39 1.99 4.56 29.79
C GLU A 39 1.04 4.31 30.97
N ALA A 40 0.19 3.27 30.91
CA ALA A 40 -0.65 2.88 32.03
C ALA A 40 0.14 2.30 33.21
N ASP A 41 1.20 1.53 32.93
CA ASP A 41 2.09 0.99 33.98
C ASP A 41 2.95 2.10 34.63
N GLU A 42 3.37 3.12 33.88
CA GLU A 42 4.06 4.32 34.38
C GLU A 42 3.17 5.09 35.36
N GLU A 43 1.92 5.39 34.98
CA GLU A 43 0.96 6.08 35.85
C GLU A 43 0.71 5.28 37.14
N ARG A 44 0.55 3.96 37.03
CA ARG A 44 0.38 3.08 38.20
C ARG A 44 1.61 3.14 39.11
N GLN A 45 2.81 3.04 38.56
CA GLN A 45 4.04 3.12 39.35
C GLN A 45 4.19 4.48 40.06
N ALA A 46 3.84 5.57 39.40
CA ALA A 46 3.86 6.90 40.01
C ALA A 46 2.90 6.99 41.20
N GLN A 47 1.68 6.46 41.06
CA GLN A 47 0.70 6.40 42.15
C GLN A 47 1.18 5.53 43.32
N ASP A 48 1.73 4.35 43.03
CA ASP A 48 2.27 3.43 44.03
C ASP A 48 3.46 4.06 44.79
N PHE A 49 4.36 4.74 44.08
CA PHE A 49 5.48 5.47 44.67
C PHE A 49 4.98 6.55 45.64
N LEU A 50 4.02 7.39 45.24
CA LEU A 50 3.45 8.43 46.09
C LEU A 50 2.76 7.85 47.33
N ALA A 51 2.04 6.74 47.18
CA ALA A 51 1.39 6.06 48.29
C ALA A 51 2.41 5.52 49.31
N ARG A 52 3.47 4.87 48.83
CA ARG A 52 4.54 4.33 49.70
C ARG A 52 5.37 5.43 50.35
N ALA A 53 5.67 6.51 49.63
CA ALA A 53 6.37 7.65 50.19
C ALA A 53 5.62 8.25 51.40
N ARG A 54 4.28 8.32 51.34
CA ARG A 54 3.44 8.77 52.47
C ARG A 54 3.44 7.82 53.67
N GLN A 55 3.71 6.53 53.44
CA GLN A 55 3.76 5.50 54.50
C GLN A 55 5.15 5.41 55.16
N GLY A 56 6.13 6.17 54.68
CA GLY A 56 7.50 6.14 55.19
C GLY A 56 8.33 5.04 54.54
N MET A 57 8.61 5.18 53.24
CA MET A 57 9.47 4.25 52.52
C MET A 57 10.95 4.40 52.93
N THR A 58 11.68 3.30 52.86
CA THR A 58 13.14 3.30 53.06
C THR A 58 13.86 3.90 51.85
N HIS A 59 15.09 4.36 52.05
CA HIS A 59 15.92 4.87 50.95
C HIS A 59 16.15 3.83 49.86
N ALA A 60 16.37 2.56 50.23
CA ALA A 60 16.56 1.47 49.27
C ALA A 60 15.32 1.28 48.38
N GLU A 61 14.12 1.24 48.98
CA GLU A 61 12.86 1.12 48.22
C GLU A 61 12.65 2.33 47.30
N ALA A 62 13.03 3.54 47.73
CA ALA A 62 12.95 4.73 46.90
C ALA A 62 13.85 4.64 45.67
N CYS A 63 15.09 4.18 45.85
CA CYS A 63 16.04 3.97 44.75
C CYS A 63 15.54 2.90 43.75
N ASP A 64 15.00 1.78 44.23
CA ASP A 64 14.47 0.73 43.37
C ASP A 64 13.28 1.21 42.54
N HIS A 65 12.39 2.01 43.14
CA HIS A 65 11.26 2.61 42.42
C HIS A 65 11.72 3.58 41.34
N VAL A 66 12.66 4.48 41.63
CA VAL A 66 13.20 5.42 40.64
C VAL A 66 13.85 4.67 39.48
N ALA A 67 14.65 3.64 39.76
CA ALA A 67 15.26 2.83 38.71
C ALA A 67 14.20 2.12 37.83
N SER A 68 13.10 1.66 38.43
CA SER A 68 12.00 1.04 37.68
C SER A 68 11.26 2.06 36.80
N MET A 69 11.02 3.26 37.30
CA MET A 69 10.40 4.35 36.54
C MET A 69 11.29 4.81 35.38
N ASP A 70 12.61 4.92 35.59
CA ASP A 70 13.57 5.26 34.53
C ASP A 70 13.59 4.19 33.42
N ALA A 71 13.48 2.91 33.80
CA ALA A 71 13.38 1.81 32.85
C ALA A 71 12.09 1.87 32.03
N LEU A 72 10.95 2.21 32.66
CA LEU A 72 9.67 2.42 31.97
C LEU A 72 9.73 3.62 31.02
N ALA A 73 10.21 4.77 31.48
CA ALA A 73 10.37 5.97 30.65
C ALA A 73 11.26 5.68 29.42
N SER A 74 12.35 4.94 29.62
CA SER A 74 13.23 4.48 28.54
C SER A 74 12.55 3.50 27.59
N ALA A 75 11.67 2.63 28.08
CA ALA A 75 10.86 1.74 27.24
C ALA A 75 9.84 2.54 26.41
N ILE A 76 9.14 3.50 27.01
CA ILE A 76 8.19 4.39 26.32
C ILE A 76 8.90 5.16 25.21
N CYS A 77 10.06 5.76 25.51
CA CYS A 77 10.85 6.49 24.51
C CYS A 77 11.19 5.60 23.30
N ARG A 78 11.72 4.40 23.54
CA ARG A 78 12.05 3.43 22.48
C ARG A 78 10.82 3.02 21.66
N THR A 79 9.66 2.87 22.28
CA THR A 79 8.42 2.56 21.54
C THR A 79 7.97 3.73 20.67
N ARG A 80 8.11 4.98 21.12
CA ARG A 80 7.81 6.19 20.33
C ARG A 80 8.76 6.33 19.14
N GLU A 81 10.05 6.07 19.33
CA GLU A 81 11.03 6.03 18.23
C GLU A 81 10.64 4.97 17.20
N ARG A 82 10.26 3.77 17.67
CA ARG A 82 9.83 2.68 16.79
C ARG A 82 8.56 3.05 16.01
N GLU A 83 7.60 3.68 16.66
CA GLU A 83 6.37 4.18 16.03
C GLU A 83 6.68 5.21 14.94
N ALA A 84 7.58 6.17 15.22
CA ALA A 84 8.00 7.17 14.24
C ALA A 84 8.66 6.52 13.01
N LEU A 85 9.51 5.52 13.22
CA LEU A 85 10.13 4.75 12.11
C LEU A 85 9.07 4.02 11.26
N ILE A 86 8.06 3.42 11.89
CA ILE A 86 6.97 2.75 11.18
C ILE A 86 6.13 3.76 10.40
N HIS A 87 5.83 4.92 10.96
CA HIS A 87 5.11 5.99 10.26
C HIS A 87 5.86 6.47 9.02
N GLU A 88 7.17 6.68 9.11
CA GLU A 88 7.99 7.08 7.98
C GLU A 88 8.04 5.98 6.91
N ALA A 89 8.21 4.71 7.31
CA ALA A 89 8.13 3.58 6.38
C ALA A 89 6.77 3.49 5.68
N LEU A 90 5.66 3.70 6.42
CA LEU A 90 4.31 3.72 5.87
C LEU A 90 4.12 4.86 4.86
N ARG A 91 4.66 6.04 5.17
CA ARG A 91 4.63 7.20 4.27
C ARG A 91 5.35 6.90 2.96
N GLN A 92 6.55 6.33 3.04
CA GLN A 92 7.34 5.94 1.88
C GLN A 92 6.60 4.88 1.04
N LYS A 93 6.10 3.82 1.69
CA LYS A 93 5.35 2.75 1.02
C LYS A 93 4.05 3.22 0.36
N ARG A 94 3.34 4.18 0.96
CA ARG A 94 2.18 4.83 0.33
C ARG A 94 2.58 5.62 -0.93
N GLY A 95 3.76 6.25 -0.92
CA GLY A 95 4.33 6.88 -2.12
C GLY A 95 4.56 5.85 -3.23
N GLU A 96 5.23 4.73 -2.90
CA GLU A 96 5.45 3.63 -3.84
C GLU A 96 4.14 3.06 -4.39
N LEU A 97 3.10 2.94 -3.55
CA LEU A 97 1.79 2.45 -3.96
C LEU A 97 1.13 3.39 -4.98
N LEU A 98 1.21 4.70 -4.76
CA LEU A 98 0.67 5.69 -5.70
C LEU A 98 1.39 5.60 -7.05
N ASP A 99 2.70 5.44 -7.05
CA ASP A 99 3.47 5.31 -8.28
C ASP A 99 3.19 3.98 -8.99
N ALA A 100 3.06 2.87 -8.26
CA ALA A 100 2.64 1.58 -8.82
C ALA A 100 1.26 1.67 -9.47
N SER A 101 0.30 2.32 -8.80
CA SER A 101 -1.06 2.53 -9.31
C SER A 101 -1.07 3.39 -10.58
N ARG A 102 -0.24 4.46 -10.61
CA ARG A 102 -0.06 5.29 -11.82
C ARG A 102 0.51 4.48 -12.98
N GLU A 103 1.51 3.65 -12.73
CA GLU A 103 2.10 2.77 -13.75
C GLU A 103 1.09 1.74 -14.27
N ARG A 104 0.30 1.11 -13.38
CA ARG A 104 -0.80 0.23 -13.80
C ARG A 104 -1.78 0.99 -14.70
N LYS A 105 -2.18 2.20 -14.30
CA LYS A 105 -3.15 2.99 -15.07
C LYS A 105 -2.62 3.38 -16.45
N LYS A 106 -1.33 3.69 -16.58
CA LYS A 106 -0.71 3.94 -17.89
C LYS A 106 -0.82 2.72 -18.81
N VAL A 107 -0.59 1.51 -18.30
CA VAL A 107 -0.69 0.28 -19.09
C VAL A 107 -2.14 0.02 -19.51
N GLU A 108 -3.11 0.21 -18.62
CA GLU A 108 -4.54 0.10 -18.95
C GLU A 108 -4.92 1.04 -20.10
N LEU A 109 -4.48 2.30 -20.06
CA LEU A 109 -4.76 3.26 -21.13
C LEU A 109 -4.13 2.88 -22.47
N LEU A 110 -2.97 2.22 -22.46
CA LEU A 110 -2.33 1.70 -23.68
C LEU A 110 -3.11 0.52 -24.26
N GLU A 111 -3.60 -0.40 -23.41
CA GLU A 111 -4.45 -1.51 -23.84
C GLU A 111 -5.77 -1.01 -24.46
N GLU A 112 -6.42 -0.03 -23.83
CA GLU A 112 -7.65 0.58 -24.37
C GLU A 112 -7.43 1.18 -25.75
N ARG A 113 -6.30 1.89 -25.95
CA ARG A 113 -5.93 2.46 -27.26
C ARG A 113 -5.64 1.39 -28.30
N GLU A 114 -4.93 0.33 -27.94
CA GLU A 114 -4.65 -0.78 -28.84
C GLU A 114 -5.93 -1.48 -29.28
N ALA A 115 -6.88 -1.71 -28.35
CA ALA A 115 -8.16 -2.31 -28.65
C ALA A 115 -8.98 -1.47 -29.65
N VAL A 116 -8.99 -0.15 -29.49
CA VAL A 116 -9.66 0.77 -30.43
C VAL A 116 -9.02 0.72 -31.82
N GLU A 117 -7.70 0.70 -31.91
CA GLU A 117 -7.01 0.61 -33.20
C GLU A 117 -7.23 -0.74 -33.89
N LEU A 118 -7.25 -1.83 -33.14
CA LEU A 118 -7.58 -3.16 -33.67
C LEU A 118 -9.01 -3.22 -34.20
N ALA A 119 -9.98 -2.64 -33.49
CA ALA A 119 -11.36 -2.54 -33.96
C ALA A 119 -11.45 -1.74 -35.26
N ARG A 120 -10.81 -0.57 -35.33
CA ARG A 120 -10.75 0.26 -36.56
C ARG A 120 -10.11 -0.49 -37.74
N GLN A 121 -9.07 -1.27 -37.49
CA GLN A 121 -8.45 -2.09 -38.53
C GLN A 121 -9.37 -3.21 -39.01
N ALA A 122 -10.11 -3.86 -38.09
CA ALA A 122 -11.09 -4.87 -38.44
C ALA A 122 -12.23 -4.29 -39.29
N ASP A 123 -12.76 -3.12 -38.92
CA ASP A 123 -13.81 -2.42 -39.68
C ASP A 123 -13.33 -2.05 -41.10
N ARG A 124 -12.12 -1.51 -41.23
CA ARG A 124 -11.52 -1.21 -42.53
C ARG A 124 -11.36 -2.45 -43.40
N ARG A 125 -10.91 -3.57 -42.84
CA ARG A 125 -10.78 -4.84 -43.56
C ARG A 125 -12.14 -5.39 -43.98
N ALA A 126 -13.15 -5.28 -43.12
CA ALA A 126 -14.51 -5.70 -43.44
C ALA A 126 -15.09 -4.86 -44.59
N GLN A 127 -14.90 -3.54 -44.56
CA GLN A 127 -15.35 -2.66 -45.64
C GLN A 127 -14.65 -2.97 -46.97
N GLN A 128 -13.32 -3.14 -46.96
CA GLN A 128 -12.56 -3.52 -48.16
C GLN A 128 -13.07 -4.84 -48.76
N ALA A 129 -13.34 -5.84 -47.92
CA ALA A 129 -13.90 -7.11 -48.39
C ALA A 129 -15.29 -6.94 -49.03
N MET A 130 -16.16 -6.09 -48.47
CA MET A 130 -17.46 -5.79 -49.07
C MET A 130 -17.32 -5.07 -50.42
N ASP A 131 -16.43 -4.08 -50.50
CA ASP A 131 -16.17 -3.31 -51.73
C ASP A 131 -15.60 -4.22 -52.84
N GLU A 132 -14.70 -5.14 -52.51
CA GLU A 132 -14.17 -6.14 -53.46
C GLU A 132 -15.25 -7.10 -53.98
N VAL A 133 -16.19 -7.50 -53.13
CA VAL A 133 -17.33 -8.35 -53.54
C VAL A 133 -18.27 -7.56 -54.46
N ALA A 134 -18.60 -6.32 -54.10
CA ALA A 134 -19.44 -5.45 -54.93
C ALA A 134 -18.80 -5.16 -56.30
N GLY A 135 -17.49 -4.89 -56.32
CA GLY A 135 -16.73 -4.68 -57.56
C GLY A 135 -16.75 -5.90 -58.49
N ARG A 136 -16.55 -7.11 -57.95
CA ARG A 136 -16.64 -8.36 -58.73
C ARG A 136 -18.03 -8.58 -59.32
N GLN A 137 -19.10 -8.34 -58.55
CA GLN A 137 -20.47 -8.48 -59.02
C GLN A 137 -20.82 -7.45 -60.11
N HIS A 138 -20.32 -6.23 -59.97
CA HIS A 138 -20.55 -5.18 -60.96
C HIS A 138 -19.83 -5.45 -62.28
N HIS A 139 -18.61 -6.02 -62.26
CA HIS A 139 -17.93 -6.48 -63.47
C HIS A 139 -18.66 -7.64 -64.14
N GLN A 140 -19.08 -8.66 -63.39
CA GLN A 140 -19.85 -9.79 -63.94
C GLN A 140 -21.18 -9.35 -64.58
N ARG A 141 -21.85 -8.32 -64.04
CA ARG A 141 -23.08 -7.78 -64.65
C ARG A 141 -22.82 -7.01 -65.95
N LYS A 142 -21.64 -6.42 -66.12
CA LYS A 142 -21.25 -5.73 -67.36
C LYS A 142 -20.82 -6.69 -68.47
N ASP A 143 -20.27 -7.85 -68.12
CA ASP A 143 -19.84 -8.86 -69.11
C ASP A 143 -21.01 -9.71 -69.65
N VAL A 144 -22.19 -9.64 -69.01
CA VAL A 144 -23.42 -10.39 -69.39
C VAL A 144 -24.43 -9.52 -70.15
N ALA A 145 -24.18 -8.22 -70.29
CA ALA A 145 -25.00 -7.26 -71.05
C ALA A 145 -24.36 -6.96 -72.41
#